data_AF-X1CTI6-F1
#
_entry.id   AF-X1CTI6-F1
#
_cell.length_a   1.000
_cell.length_b   1.000
_cell.length_c   1.000
_cell.angle_alpha   90.00
_cell.angle_beta   90.00
_cell.angle_gamma   90.00
#
_symmetry.space_group_name_H-M   'P 1'
#
loop_
_entity.id
_entity.type
_entity.pdbx_description
1 polymer ?
#
loop_
_entity_poly.entity_id
_entity_poly.type
_entity_poly.pdbx_seq_one_letter_code
_entity_poly.pdbx_strand_id
1 'polypeptide(L)'
;EATTAKDDALEELVEAIKTDIRYAENTVDFDDDKLKLIGWAGKKTKTPLNPPGQAHLLEAPKQGEGWVFLDWKTPVDGGRPKAYKVQRRLRSGGSWENVATAILTEATLVDQPQKQELEYRIIAINKAGDGEPSNTVMVVL
;
A
#
# COMPACT_ATOMS: atom_id res chain seq x y z
N GLU A 1 -40.15 10.44 8.49
CA GLU A 1 -39.76 10.03 9.86
C GLU A 1 -38.27 9.70 9.96
N ALA A 2 -37.73 8.71 9.23
CA ALA A 2 -36.30 8.34 9.35
C ALA A 2 -35.28 9.41 8.89
N THR A 3 -35.66 10.32 7.99
CA THR A 3 -34.80 11.44 7.55
C THR A 3 -34.78 12.56 8.57
N THR A 4 -35.96 13.01 9.02
CA THR A 4 -36.13 14.05 10.03
C THR A 4 -35.41 13.72 11.33
N ALA A 5 -35.53 12.48 11.83
CA ALA A 5 -34.83 12.05 13.04
C ALA A 5 -33.29 12.05 12.90
N LYS A 6 -32.77 11.84 11.69
CA LYS A 6 -31.31 11.93 11.43
C LYS A 6 -30.85 13.38 11.33
N ASP A 7 -31.68 14.25 10.77
CA ASP A 7 -31.39 15.68 10.64
C ASP A 7 -31.40 16.35 12.03
N ASP A 8 -32.39 16.05 12.87
CA ASP A 8 -32.46 16.55 14.25
C ASP A 8 -31.26 16.07 15.08
N ALA A 9 -30.89 14.79 14.96
CA ALA A 9 -29.72 14.24 15.65
C ALA A 9 -28.39 14.83 15.15
N LEU A 10 -28.32 15.19 13.87
CA LEU A 10 -27.15 15.88 13.32
C LEU A 10 -27.05 17.30 13.88
N GLU A 11 -28.17 18.01 14.00
CA GLU A 11 -28.20 19.36 14.57
C GLU A 11 -27.78 19.36 16.04
N GLU A 12 -28.27 18.40 16.83
CA GLU A 12 -27.86 18.21 18.23
C GLU A 12 -26.36 17.95 18.35
N LEU A 13 -25.82 17.05 17.51
CA LEU A 13 -24.38 16.76 17.47
C LEU A 13 -23.55 17.99 17.10
N VAL A 14 -24.03 18.80 16.15
CA VAL A 14 -23.35 20.02 15.72
C VAL A 14 -23.29 21.04 16.86
N GLU A 15 -24.38 21.24 17.60
CA GLU A 15 -24.39 22.18 18.73
C GLU A 15 -23.52 21.71 19.91
N ALA A 16 -23.50 20.40 20.17
CA ALA A 16 -22.58 19.82 21.16
C ALA A 16 -21.12 20.09 20.79
N ILE A 17 -20.72 19.81 19.54
CA ILE A 17 -19.34 20.02 19.07
C ILE A 17 -18.95 21.51 19.11
N LYS A 18 -19.85 22.42 18.71
CA LYS A 18 -19.60 23.87 18.80
C LYS A 18 -19.33 24.30 20.24
N THR A 19 -20.03 23.71 21.20
CA THR A 19 -19.86 24.04 22.62
C THR A 19 -18.48 23.60 23.12
N ASP A 20 -18.05 22.39 22.76
CA ASP A 20 -16.72 21.89 23.11
C ASP A 20 -15.59 22.73 22.49
N ILE A 21 -15.75 23.13 21.22
CA ILE A 21 -14.80 24.02 20.54
C ILE A 21 -14.67 25.35 21.27
N ARG A 22 -15.79 26.01 21.58
CA ARG A 22 -15.77 27.31 22.29
C ARG A 22 -15.12 27.20 23.67
N TYR A 23 -15.35 26.09 24.37
CA TYR A 23 -14.71 25.85 25.67
C TYR A 23 -13.19 25.74 25.52
N ALA A 24 -12.71 24.98 24.53
CA ALA A 24 -11.28 24.83 24.25
C ALA A 24 -10.63 26.18 23.87
N GLU A 25 -11.27 26.96 23.00
CA GLU A 25 -10.80 28.28 22.57
C GLU A 25 -10.70 29.26 23.76
N ASN A 26 -11.74 29.34 24.58
CA ASN A 26 -11.75 30.22 25.75
C ASN A 26 -10.70 29.79 26.80
N THR A 27 -10.50 28.49 27.00
CA THR A 27 -9.54 27.96 27.98
C THR A 27 -8.12 28.40 27.68
N VAL A 28 -7.78 28.58 26.41
CA VAL A 28 -6.44 29.00 25.99
C VAL A 28 -6.35 30.47 25.57
N ASP A 29 -7.41 31.25 25.78
CA ASP A 29 -7.49 32.66 25.37
C ASP A 29 -7.24 32.86 23.87
N PHE A 30 -7.85 31.99 23.04
CA PHE A 30 -7.74 32.00 21.58
C PHE A 30 -6.29 31.89 21.04
N ASP A 31 -5.37 31.43 21.88
CA ASP A 31 -3.97 31.18 21.52
C ASP A 31 -3.83 29.88 20.71
N ASP A 32 -3.57 30.04 19.41
CA ASP A 32 -3.44 28.93 18.46
C ASP A 32 -2.31 27.95 18.82
N ASP A 33 -1.21 28.43 19.41
CA ASP A 33 -0.09 27.55 19.79
C ASP A 33 -0.45 26.70 21.01
N LYS A 34 -1.25 27.24 21.95
CA LYS A 34 -1.80 26.47 23.05
C LYS A 34 -2.88 25.49 22.58
N LEU A 35 -3.75 25.87 21.63
CA LEU A 35 -4.69 24.93 20.99
C LEU A 35 -3.96 23.74 20.36
N LYS A 36 -2.83 23.98 19.68
CA LYS A 36 -2.00 22.91 19.12
C LYS A 36 -1.47 21.97 20.19
N LEU A 37 -1.03 22.50 21.34
CA LEU A 37 -0.46 21.71 22.44
C LEU A 37 -1.49 20.74 23.04
N ILE A 38 -2.76 21.13 23.10
CA ILE A 38 -3.87 20.30 23.62
C ILE A 38 -4.52 19.41 22.54
N GLY A 39 -3.94 19.34 21.34
CA GLY A 39 -4.41 18.46 20.27
C GLY A 39 -5.59 19.00 19.46
N TRP A 40 -5.93 20.28 19.61
CA TRP A 40 -6.99 20.98 18.86
C TRP A 40 -6.47 21.63 17.58
N ALA A 41 -5.25 21.29 17.15
CA ALA A 41 -4.72 21.72 15.86
C ALA A 41 -5.56 21.20 14.70
N GLY A 42 -5.53 21.93 13.57
CA GLY A 42 -6.04 21.41 12.30
C GLY A 42 -5.39 20.07 11.93
N LYS A 43 -6.09 19.26 11.12
CA LYS A 43 -5.59 17.95 10.66
C LYS A 43 -4.17 18.11 10.08
N LYS A 44 -3.21 17.37 10.65
CA LYS A 44 -1.85 17.29 10.12
C LYS A 44 -1.92 17.01 8.62
N THR A 45 -1.27 17.86 7.82
CA THR A 45 -1.19 17.64 6.37
C THR A 45 -0.62 16.25 6.12
N LYS A 46 -1.24 15.50 5.19
CA LYS A 46 -0.74 14.17 4.84
C LYS A 46 0.69 14.34 4.35
N THR A 47 1.63 13.73 5.06
CA THR A 47 3.01 13.64 4.58
C THR A 47 2.97 12.96 3.20
N PRO A 48 3.59 13.56 2.16
CA PRO A 48 3.63 12.95 0.85
C PRO A 48 4.28 11.58 0.98
N LEU A 49 3.59 10.54 0.51
CA LEU A 49 4.13 9.19 0.46
C LEU A 49 4.97 9.09 -0.81
N ASN A 50 6.18 8.57 -0.68
CA ASN A 50 6.99 8.18 -1.83
C ASN A 50 6.58 6.77 -2.28
N PRO A 51 6.63 6.44 -3.58
CA PRO A 51 6.55 5.06 -4.04
C PRO A 51 7.65 4.20 -3.39
N PRO A 52 7.45 2.88 -3.26
CA PRO A 52 8.51 2.02 -2.77
C PRO A 52 9.71 2.00 -3.70
N GLY A 53 10.90 1.75 -3.17
CA GLY A 53 12.07 1.47 -4.00
C GLY A 53 12.02 0.07 -4.64
N GLN A 54 13.14 -0.34 -5.21
CA GLN A 54 13.31 -1.63 -5.86
C GLN A 54 13.34 -2.79 -4.83
N ALA A 55 12.52 -3.82 -5.05
CA ALA A 55 12.66 -5.09 -4.34
C ALA A 55 13.93 -5.81 -4.83
N HIS A 56 14.66 -6.45 -3.93
CA HIS A 56 15.96 -7.06 -4.24
C HIS A 56 16.00 -8.53 -3.87
N LEU A 57 17.02 -9.23 -4.38
CA LEU A 57 17.27 -10.65 -4.14
C LEU A 57 16.05 -11.52 -4.47
N LEU A 58 15.38 -11.25 -5.60
CA LEU A 58 14.36 -12.18 -6.11
C LEU A 58 15.06 -13.48 -6.52
N GLU A 59 14.56 -14.60 -6.00
CA GLU A 59 15.00 -15.97 -6.28
C GLU A 59 13.79 -16.89 -6.46
N ALA A 60 13.99 -18.00 -7.17
CA ALA A 60 12.99 -19.06 -7.34
C ALA A 60 13.51 -20.38 -6.73
N PRO A 61 13.60 -20.50 -5.40
CA PRO A 61 14.32 -21.61 -4.77
C PRO A 61 13.62 -22.97 -4.92
N LYS A 62 12.33 -22.99 -5.28
CA LYS A 62 11.60 -24.23 -5.59
C LYS A 62 10.71 -24.03 -6.81
N GLN A 63 10.71 -25.02 -7.69
CA GLN A 63 9.89 -25.03 -8.90
C GLN A 63 9.55 -26.48 -9.28
N GLY A 64 8.44 -26.68 -9.99
CA GLY A 64 8.03 -27.95 -10.55
C GLY A 64 7.03 -27.76 -11.69
N GLU A 65 6.47 -28.84 -12.23
CA GLU A 65 5.59 -28.75 -13.40
C GLU A 65 4.38 -27.84 -13.12
N GLY A 66 4.33 -26.69 -13.80
CA GLY A 66 3.25 -25.72 -13.67
C GLY A 66 3.21 -24.92 -12.35
N TRP A 67 4.27 -24.94 -11.53
CA TRP A 67 4.32 -24.13 -10.32
C TRP A 67 5.72 -23.63 -9.96
N VAL A 68 5.79 -22.46 -9.34
CA VAL A 68 7.03 -21.87 -8.85
C VAL A 68 6.82 -21.19 -7.51
N PHE A 69 7.77 -21.34 -6.60
CA PHE A 69 7.87 -20.56 -5.38
C PHE A 69 8.95 -19.50 -5.54
N LEU A 70 8.57 -18.24 -5.32
CA LEU A 70 9.41 -17.07 -5.39
C LEU A 70 9.64 -16.50 -3.98
N ASP A 71 10.89 -16.16 -3.66
CA ASP A 71 11.28 -15.41 -2.45
C ASP A 71 12.01 -14.13 -2.87
N TRP A 72 11.80 -13.04 -2.15
CA TRP A 72 12.52 -11.79 -2.37
C TRP A 72 12.72 -11.02 -1.05
N LYS A 73 13.30 -9.83 -1.13
CA LYS A 73 13.49 -8.93 0.02
C LYS A 73 12.85 -7.56 -0.25
N THR A 74 12.37 -6.96 0.83
CA THR A 74 11.72 -5.63 0.81
C THR A 74 12.70 -4.56 0.32
N PRO A 75 12.26 -3.52 -0.40
CA PRO A 75 13.10 -2.38 -0.74
C PRO A 75 13.80 -1.77 0.47
N VAL A 76 15.05 -1.31 0.26
CA VAL A 76 15.84 -0.58 1.27
C VAL A 76 15.48 0.91 1.25
N ASP A 77 15.17 1.44 0.06
CA ASP A 77 14.90 2.86 -0.18
C ASP A 77 13.42 3.11 -0.56
N GLY A 78 13.01 4.38 -0.53
CA GLY A 78 11.67 4.83 -0.90
C GLY A 78 10.63 4.68 0.22
N GLY A 79 9.35 4.61 -0.16
CA GLY A 79 8.25 4.44 0.79
C GLY A 79 8.02 2.99 1.20
N ARG A 80 7.51 2.77 2.42
CA ARG A 80 7.22 1.41 2.92
C ARG A 80 6.21 0.68 2.00
N PRO A 81 6.55 -0.52 1.47
CA PRO A 81 5.61 -1.33 0.69
C PRO A 81 4.39 -1.75 1.51
N LYS A 82 3.26 -1.91 0.82
CA LYS A 82 2.03 -2.52 1.35
C LYS A 82 1.69 -3.85 0.70
N ALA A 83 2.14 -4.05 -0.53
CA ALA A 83 2.04 -5.31 -1.25
C ALA A 83 3.11 -5.35 -2.36
N TYR A 84 3.14 -6.45 -3.09
CA TYR A 84 4.06 -6.74 -4.18
C TYR A 84 3.28 -7.30 -5.36
N LYS A 85 3.45 -6.71 -6.54
CA LYS A 85 2.95 -7.26 -7.80
C LYS A 85 3.98 -8.24 -8.34
N VAL A 86 3.54 -9.47 -8.59
CA VAL A 86 4.35 -10.49 -9.25
C VAL A 86 4.02 -10.45 -10.72
N GLN A 87 5.00 -10.11 -11.54
CA GLN A 87 4.85 -10.05 -12.98
C GLN A 87 5.62 -11.17 -13.66
N ARG A 88 5.06 -11.64 -14.77
CA ARG A 88 5.63 -12.69 -15.62
C ARG A 88 5.67 -12.24 -17.07
N ARG A 89 6.65 -12.70 -17.84
CA ARG A 89 6.61 -12.68 -19.31
C ARG A 89 7.29 -13.92 -19.89
N LEU A 90 7.10 -14.16 -21.18
CA LEU A 90 7.91 -15.14 -21.91
C LEU A 90 9.33 -14.60 -22.13
N ARG A 91 10.33 -15.46 -21.97
CA ARG A 91 11.73 -15.09 -22.22
C ARG A 91 11.99 -14.76 -23.68
N SER A 92 11.27 -15.42 -24.59
CA SER A 92 11.29 -15.12 -26.04
C SER A 92 10.80 -13.71 -26.38
N GLY A 93 10.23 -12.99 -25.40
CA GLY A 93 9.74 -11.63 -25.53
C GLY A 93 8.26 -11.51 -25.18
N GLY A 94 7.79 -10.27 -25.05
CA GLY A 94 6.38 -9.95 -24.77
C GLY A 94 6.21 -8.91 -23.67
N SER A 95 4.95 -8.59 -23.39
CA SER A 95 4.57 -7.69 -22.31
C SER A 95 4.62 -8.40 -20.95
N TRP A 96 4.93 -7.64 -19.90
CA TRP A 96 4.82 -8.11 -18.53
C TRP A 96 3.35 -8.20 -18.12
N GLU A 97 2.94 -9.36 -17.66
CA GLU A 97 1.60 -9.64 -17.15
C GLU A 97 1.63 -9.73 -15.63
N ASN A 98 0.64 -9.13 -14.95
CA ASN A 98 0.50 -9.30 -13.50
C ASN A 98 -0.17 -10.65 -13.20
N VAL A 99 0.58 -11.58 -12.61
CA VAL A 99 0.12 -12.94 -12.33
C VAL A 99 -0.32 -13.16 -10.89
N ALA A 100 0.20 -12.36 -9.95
CA ALA A 100 -0.23 -12.42 -8.56
C ALA A 100 0.04 -11.09 -7.82
N THR A 101 -0.59 -10.95 -6.66
CA THR A 101 -0.27 -9.90 -5.69
C THR A 101 0.00 -10.54 -4.33
N ALA A 102 1.15 -10.24 -3.73
CA ALA A 102 1.58 -10.78 -2.46
C ALA A 102 1.69 -9.68 -1.41
N ILE A 103 1.37 -10.00 -0.15
CA ILE A 103 1.58 -9.07 0.99
C ILE A 103 2.93 -9.35 1.65
N LEU A 104 3.33 -10.62 1.65
CA LEU A 104 4.62 -11.09 2.15
C LEU A 104 5.69 -11.00 1.06
N THR A 105 6.94 -11.26 1.44
CA THR A 105 8.09 -11.29 0.52
C THR A 105 8.32 -12.66 -0.11
N GLU A 106 7.26 -13.44 -0.23
CA GLU A 106 7.24 -14.76 -0.83
C GLU A 106 5.90 -15.01 -1.52
N ALA A 107 5.91 -15.82 -2.58
CA ALA A 107 4.69 -16.25 -3.27
C ALA A 107 4.87 -17.60 -3.96
N THR A 108 3.90 -18.49 -3.77
CA THR A 108 3.74 -19.70 -4.60
C THR A 108 2.77 -19.40 -5.73
N LEU A 109 3.25 -19.50 -6.96
CA LEU A 109 2.42 -19.44 -8.16
C LEU A 109 2.11 -20.85 -8.63
N VAL A 110 0.82 -21.14 -8.81
CA VAL A 110 0.32 -22.38 -9.41
C VAL A 110 -0.23 -22.10 -10.81
N ASP A 111 -0.56 -23.15 -11.57
CA ASP A 111 -1.15 -23.07 -12.92
C ASP A 111 -0.32 -22.22 -13.90
N GLN A 112 1.01 -22.34 -13.82
CA GLN A 112 1.92 -21.65 -14.72
C GLN A 112 2.08 -22.39 -16.06
N PRO A 113 2.32 -21.67 -17.16
CA PRO A 113 2.59 -22.27 -18.46
C PRO A 113 3.78 -23.24 -18.41
N GLN A 114 3.54 -24.48 -18.82
CA GLN A 114 4.54 -25.54 -18.85
C GLN A 114 5.31 -25.55 -20.17
N LYS A 115 6.52 -26.10 -20.13
CA LYS A 115 7.49 -26.25 -21.23
C LYS A 115 7.86 -24.92 -21.88
N GLN A 116 7.82 -23.85 -21.09
CA GLN A 116 8.12 -22.49 -21.53
C GLN A 116 9.15 -21.85 -20.61
N GLU A 117 10.04 -21.06 -21.20
CA GLU A 117 10.98 -20.24 -20.45
C GLU A 117 10.27 -18.94 -20.05
N LEU A 118 10.03 -18.80 -18.75
CA LEU A 118 9.32 -17.68 -18.16
C LEU A 118 10.29 -16.81 -17.38
N GLU A 119 10.10 -15.50 -17.44
CA GLU A 119 10.79 -14.54 -16.60
C GLU A 119 9.81 -13.93 -15.61
N TYR A 120 10.23 -13.86 -14.35
CA TYR A 120 9.49 -13.25 -13.26
C TYR A 120 10.21 -12.03 -12.73
N ARG A 121 9.43 -11.02 -12.30
CA ARG A 121 9.92 -9.87 -11.55
C ARG A 121 8.89 -9.40 -10.54
N ILE A 122 9.34 -8.67 -9.53
CA ILE A 122 8.51 -8.14 -8.46
C ILE A 122 8.51 -6.61 -8.52
N ILE A 123 7.34 -6.01 -8.29
CA ILE A 123 7.19 -4.56 -8.12
C ILE A 123 6.55 -4.31 -6.75
N ALA A 124 7.24 -3.60 -5.87
CA ALA A 124 6.68 -3.19 -4.59
C ALA A 124 5.65 -2.06 -4.78
N ILE A 125 4.52 -2.12 -4.09
CA ILE A 125 3.42 -1.15 -4.24
C ILE A 125 2.96 -0.57 -2.90
N ASN A 126 2.64 0.72 -2.89
CA ASN A 126 1.98 1.39 -1.76
C ASN A 126 0.95 2.42 -2.24
N LYS A 127 0.41 3.25 -1.33
CA LYS A 127 -0.60 4.27 -1.68
C LYS A 127 -0.07 5.39 -2.58
N ALA A 128 1.25 5.60 -2.65
CA ALA A 128 1.86 6.56 -3.56
C ALA A 128 1.98 6.03 -4.99
N GLY A 129 2.05 4.70 -5.15
CA GLY A 129 2.12 4.05 -6.45
C GLY A 129 3.02 2.83 -6.45
N ASP A 130 3.46 2.49 -7.66
CA ASP A 130 4.33 1.38 -7.96
C ASP A 130 5.80 1.81 -7.86
N GLY A 131 6.62 0.94 -7.29
CA GLY A 131 8.07 1.09 -7.23
C GLY A 131 8.77 0.60 -8.50
N GLU A 132 10.10 0.60 -8.44
CA GLU A 132 10.92 0.06 -9.52
C GLU A 132 10.87 -1.48 -9.55
N PRO A 133 10.93 -2.11 -10.73
CA PRO A 133 10.94 -3.56 -10.85
C PRO A 133 12.23 -4.17 -10.32
N SER A 134 12.13 -5.32 -9.63
CA SER A 134 13.28 -6.09 -9.14
C SER A 134 14.17 -6.63 -10.26
N ASN A 135 15.26 -7.30 -9.87
CA ASN A 135 15.94 -8.23 -10.78
C ASN A 135 14.95 -9.26 -11.35
N THR A 136 15.24 -9.78 -12.54
CA THR A 136 14.45 -10.84 -13.15
C THR A 136 15.00 -12.21 -12.75
N VAL A 137 14.10 -13.18 -12.60
CA VAL A 137 14.46 -14.59 -12.43
C VAL A 137 13.84 -15.39 -13.56
N MET A 138 14.67 -16.21 -14.20
CA MET A 138 14.24 -17.12 -15.25
C MET A 138 13.91 -18.47 -14.65
N VAL A 139 12.77 -19.03 -15.06
CA VAL A 139 12.27 -20.31 -14.60
C VAL A 139 11.78 -21.09 -15.82
N VAL A 140 12.11 -22.37 -15.87
CA VAL A 140 11.59 -23.31 -16.87
C VAL A 140 10.68 -24.28 -16.13
N LEU A 141 9.40 -24.24 -16.48
CA LEU A 141 8.32 -25.04 -15.86
C LEU A 141 7.75 -26.09 -16.80
#